data_AF-A0A1G6EMB8-F1
#
_entry.id   AF-A0A1G6EMB8-F1
#
_cell.length_a   1.000
_cell.length_b   1.000
_cell.length_c   1.000
_cell.angle_alpha   90.00
_cell.angle_beta   90.00
_cell.angle_gamma   90.00
#
_symmetry.space_group_name_H-M   'P 1'
#
loop_
_entity.id
_entity.type
_entity.pdbx_description
1 polymer ?
#
loop_
_entity_poly.entity_id
_entity_poly.type
_entity_poly.pdbx_seq_one_letter_code
_entity_poly.pdbx_strand_id
1 'polypeptide(L)'
;MIDYDNHPATPSVLARLAALKTAPTPDLKQQWRDLFETEPPPYNRRFLESRLAYRIQELAHGGLTKDTVARLEALAKQIDRGGSTGKARASVRPIAGTRLIREFNGVEHCVTVRGDD
;
A
#
# COMPACT_ATOMS: atom_id res chain seq x y z
N MET A 1 -15.15 -23.10 24.49
CA MET A 1 -14.48 -22.07 23.67
C MET A 1 -13.08 -22.61 23.41
N ILE A 2 -12.78 -23.03 22.18
CA ILE A 2 -11.51 -23.71 21.87
C ILE A 2 -10.48 -22.63 21.53
N ASP A 3 -9.43 -22.52 22.34
CA ASP A 3 -8.24 -21.70 22.07
C ASP A 3 -7.49 -22.27 20.85
N TYR A 4 -7.83 -21.75 19.66
CA TYR A 4 -7.19 -22.12 18.39
C TYR A 4 -5.75 -21.56 18.25
N ASP A 5 -5.30 -20.70 19.17
CA ASP A 5 -3.99 -20.04 19.08
C ASP A 5 -2.81 -20.99 19.33
N ASN A 6 -3.06 -22.17 19.95
CA ASN A 6 -2.00 -23.09 20.39
C ASN A 6 -2.27 -24.58 20.08
N HIS A 7 -3.09 -24.89 19.08
CA HIS A 7 -3.32 -26.27 18.68
C HIS A 7 -2.15 -26.79 17.81
N PRO A 8 -1.51 -27.93 18.15
CA PRO A 8 -0.26 -28.38 17.53
C PRO A 8 -0.38 -28.71 16.03
N ALA A 9 -1.60 -28.86 15.50
CA ALA A 9 -1.83 -29.13 14.08
C ALA A 9 -1.96 -27.86 13.22
N THR A 10 -2.15 -26.68 13.82
CA THR A 10 -2.25 -25.41 13.10
C THR A 10 -0.97 -24.59 13.30
N PRO A 11 -0.21 -24.29 12.23
CA PRO A 11 0.97 -23.45 12.36
C PRO A 11 0.56 -22.08 12.92
N SER A 12 1.29 -21.61 13.93
CA SER A 12 1.02 -20.31 14.54
C SER A 12 1.04 -19.19 13.50
N VAL A 13 0.37 -18.07 13.80
CA VAL A 13 0.38 -16.89 12.93
C VAL A 13 1.81 -16.50 12.56
N LEU A 14 2.74 -16.51 13.53
CA LEU A 14 4.16 -16.22 13.30
C LEU A 14 4.82 -17.21 12.35
N ALA A 15 4.55 -18.51 12.47
CA ALA A 15 5.09 -19.53 11.57
C ALA A 15 4.59 -19.33 10.13
N ARG A 16 3.30 -19.01 9.96
CA ARG A 16 2.72 -18.69 8.64
C ARG A 16 3.35 -17.43 8.04
N LEU A 17 3.56 -16.38 8.84
CA LEU A 17 4.23 -15.16 8.39
C LEU A 17 5.70 -15.40 8.00
N ALA A 18 6.42 -16.24 8.73
CA ALA A 18 7.78 -16.62 8.40
C ALA A 18 7.84 -17.39 7.06
N ALA A 19 6.89 -18.30 6.83
CA ALA A 19 6.80 -19.06 5.58
C ALA A 19 6.55 -18.18 4.34
N LEU A 20 5.80 -17.07 4.48
CA LEU A 20 5.59 -16.14 3.35
C LEU A 20 6.89 -15.55 2.80
N LYS A 21 7.89 -15.31 3.67
CA LYS A 21 9.18 -14.73 3.27
C LYS A 21 9.96 -15.65 2.33
N THR A 22 9.91 -16.95 2.59
CA THR A 22 10.67 -17.97 1.85
C THR A 22 9.86 -18.64 0.73
N ALA A 23 8.52 -18.56 0.76
CA ALA A 23 7.64 -19.21 -0.21
C ALA A 23 7.86 -18.66 -1.65
N PRO A 24 8.02 -19.49 -2.69
CA PRO A 24 8.08 -19.06 -4.08
C PRO A 24 6.90 -18.19 -4.52
N THR A 25 7.10 -17.32 -5.52
CA THR A 25 6.02 -16.45 -6.04
C THR A 25 4.78 -17.20 -6.54
N PRO A 26 4.89 -18.37 -7.21
CA PRO A 26 3.73 -19.18 -7.57
C PRO A 26 2.88 -19.59 -6.36
N ASP A 27 3.52 -19.95 -5.24
CA ASP A 27 2.84 -20.38 -4.02
C ASP A 27 2.13 -19.19 -3.34
N LEU A 28 2.75 -18.00 -3.37
CA LEU A 28 2.09 -16.78 -2.91
C LEU A 28 0.84 -16.46 -3.75
N LYS A 29 0.90 -16.69 -5.07
CA LYS A 29 -0.26 -16.52 -5.96
C LYS A 29 -1.36 -17.53 -5.67
N GLN A 30 -0.99 -18.77 -5.32
CA GLN A 30 -1.97 -19.77 -4.92
C GLN A 30 -2.64 -19.40 -3.60
N GLN A 31 -1.85 -19.07 -2.57
CA GLN A 31 -2.40 -18.60 -1.29
C GLN A 31 -3.29 -17.37 -1.45
N TRP A 32 -2.99 -16.49 -2.41
CA TRP A 32 -3.87 -15.37 -2.71
C TRP A 32 -5.25 -15.85 -3.16
N ARG A 33 -5.32 -16.76 -4.13
CA ARG A 33 -6.60 -17.32 -4.59
C ARG A 33 -7.35 -18.00 -3.45
N ASP A 34 -6.62 -18.72 -2.60
CA ASP A 34 -7.23 -19.44 -1.47
C ASP A 34 -7.81 -18.49 -0.40
N LEU A 35 -7.15 -17.36 -0.12
CA LEU A 35 -7.54 -16.45 0.97
C LEU A 35 -8.46 -15.28 0.54
N PHE A 36 -8.39 -14.90 -0.74
CA PHE A 36 -9.13 -13.78 -1.31
C PHE A 36 -10.17 -14.20 -2.34
N GLU A 37 -10.13 -15.44 -2.85
CA GLU A 37 -11.06 -15.95 -3.87
C GLU A 37 -11.06 -15.13 -5.17
N THR A 38 -9.96 -14.42 -5.44
CA THR A 38 -9.75 -13.64 -6.67
C THR A 38 -8.40 -13.92 -7.28
N GLU A 39 -8.19 -13.50 -8.53
CA GLU A 39 -6.85 -13.59 -9.14
C GLU A 39 -5.90 -12.57 -8.47
N PRO A 40 -4.65 -12.97 -8.14
CA PRO A 40 -3.63 -12.05 -7.67
C PRO A 40 -3.34 -10.96 -8.71
N PRO A 41 -3.26 -9.69 -8.30
CA PRO A 41 -2.83 -8.61 -9.19
C PRO A 41 -1.44 -8.86 -9.78
N PRO A 42 -1.10 -8.26 -10.94
CA PRO A 42 0.20 -8.43 -11.60
C PRO A 42 1.37 -7.69 -10.91
N TYR A 43 1.26 -7.41 -9.60
CA TYR A 43 2.21 -6.60 -8.86
C TYR A 43 3.48 -7.37 -8.42
N ASN A 44 4.42 -6.63 -7.81
CA ASN A 44 5.64 -7.20 -7.26
C ASN A 44 5.37 -8.18 -6.09
N ARG A 45 6.29 -9.14 -5.89
CA ARG A 45 6.23 -10.15 -4.83
C ARG A 45 5.98 -9.57 -3.43
N ARG A 46 6.64 -8.44 -3.11
CA ARG A 46 6.56 -7.79 -1.79
C ARG A 46 5.14 -7.34 -1.46
N PHE A 47 4.37 -6.92 -2.47
CA PHE A 47 2.96 -6.61 -2.30
C PHE A 47 2.14 -7.85 -1.90
N LEU A 48 2.32 -8.97 -2.63
CA LEU A 48 1.63 -10.22 -2.30
C LEU A 48 1.95 -10.66 -0.88
N GLU A 49 3.22 -10.66 -0.50
CA GLU A 49 3.67 -11.00 0.86
C GLU A 49 3.00 -10.13 1.92
N SER A 50 3.04 -8.80 1.76
CA SER A 50 2.49 -7.87 2.75
C SER A 50 0.97 -8.02 2.88
N ARG A 51 0.27 -8.26 1.76
CA ARG A 51 -1.18 -8.38 1.75
C ARG A 51 -1.66 -9.72 2.28
N LEU A 52 -0.96 -10.82 1.97
CA LEU A 52 -1.18 -12.13 2.55
C LEU A 52 -0.93 -12.12 4.05
N ALA A 53 0.18 -11.50 4.50
CA ALA A 53 0.50 -11.36 5.91
C ALA A 53 -0.64 -10.68 6.69
N TYR A 54 -1.13 -9.56 6.16
CA TYR A 54 -2.26 -8.85 6.75
C TYR A 54 -3.53 -9.72 6.81
N ARG A 55 -3.85 -10.44 5.73
CA ARG A 55 -5.03 -11.31 5.68
C ARG A 55 -4.95 -12.46 6.69
N ILE A 56 -3.77 -13.06 6.84
CA ILE A 56 -3.53 -14.10 7.84
C ILE A 56 -3.76 -13.56 9.25
N GLN A 57 -3.30 -12.34 9.53
CA GLN A 57 -3.51 -11.68 10.82
C GLN A 57 -4.99 -11.32 11.06
N GLU A 58 -5.70 -10.78 10.07
CA GLU A 58 -7.14 -10.52 10.18
C GLU A 58 -7.95 -11.79 10.49
N LEU A 59 -7.60 -12.90 9.84
CA LEU A 59 -8.29 -14.17 10.08
C LEU A 59 -8.02 -14.73 11.48
N ALA A 60 -6.88 -14.42 12.09
CA ALA A 60 -6.51 -14.89 13.42
C ALA A 60 -6.99 -13.97 14.55
N HIS A 61 -6.88 -12.66 14.36
CA HIS A 61 -7.11 -11.66 15.41
C HIS A 61 -8.40 -10.86 15.20
N GLY A 62 -9.08 -11.04 14.07
CA GLY A 62 -10.18 -10.19 13.63
C GLY A 62 -9.68 -8.94 12.88
N GLY A 63 -10.63 -8.26 12.23
CA GLY A 63 -10.37 -6.99 11.54
C GLY A 63 -10.16 -5.82 12.51
N LEU A 64 -10.12 -4.61 11.95
CA LEU A 64 -10.03 -3.38 12.73
C LEU A 64 -11.21 -3.24 13.71
N THR A 65 -10.94 -2.74 14.92
CA THR A 65 -11.99 -2.46 15.89
C THR A 65 -12.89 -1.31 15.39
N LYS A 66 -14.16 -1.30 15.82
CA LYS A 66 -15.12 -0.24 15.43
C LYS A 66 -14.60 1.17 15.76
N ASP A 67 -13.93 1.33 16.89
CA ASP A 67 -13.29 2.58 17.29
C ASP A 67 -12.17 2.98 16.30
N THR A 68 -11.33 2.01 15.91
CA THR A 68 -10.27 2.24 14.93
C THR A 68 -10.84 2.65 13.58
N VAL A 69 -11.91 1.99 13.12
CA VAL A 69 -12.60 2.34 11.87
C VAL A 69 -13.18 3.74 11.96
N ALA A 70 -13.90 4.07 13.05
CA ALA A 70 -14.47 5.40 13.25
C ALA A 70 -13.39 6.51 13.26
N ARG A 71 -12.24 6.24 13.87
CA ARG A 71 -11.09 7.15 13.86
C ARG A 71 -10.52 7.33 12.45
N LEU A 72 -10.38 6.25 11.68
CA LEU A 72 -9.92 6.32 10.28
C LEU A 72 -10.88 7.11 9.40
N GLU A 73 -12.20 6.90 9.55
CA GLU A 73 -13.21 7.69 8.83
C GLU A 73 -13.19 9.17 9.22
N ALA A 74 -13.00 9.48 10.51
CA ALA A 74 -12.88 10.86 10.98
C ALA A 74 -11.64 11.55 10.36
N LEU A 75 -10.51 10.84 10.30
CA LEU A 75 -9.28 11.32 9.65
C LEU A 75 -9.49 11.51 8.14
N ALA A 76 -10.14 10.58 7.45
CA ALA A 76 -10.45 10.71 6.03
C ALA A 76 -11.31 11.95 5.76
N LYS A 77 -12.37 12.16 6.56
CA LYS A 77 -13.23 13.36 6.47
C LYS A 77 -12.50 14.68 6.78
N GLN A 78 -11.40 14.64 7.53
CA GLN A 78 -10.56 15.82 7.75
C GLN A 78 -9.69 16.09 6.52
N ILE A 79 -9.14 15.05 5.91
CA ILE A 79 -8.32 15.15 4.68
C ILE A 79 -9.17 15.67 3.52
N ASP A 80 -10.35 15.10 3.30
CA ASP A 80 -11.27 15.52 2.23
C ASP A 80 -11.73 16.98 2.38
N ARG A 81 -11.79 17.48 3.62
CA ARG A 81 -12.09 18.88 3.95
C ARG A 81 -10.89 19.82 3.83
N GLY A 82 -9.81 19.40 3.17
CA GLY A 82 -8.59 20.20 2.97
C GLY A 82 -7.58 20.09 4.11
N GLY A 83 -7.76 19.16 5.03
CA GLY A 83 -6.78 18.83 6.08
C GLY A 83 -5.55 18.16 5.48
N SER A 84 -4.56 18.94 5.09
CA SER A 84 -3.27 18.43 4.59
C SER A 84 -2.53 17.65 5.68
N THR A 85 -2.58 16.33 5.65
CA THR A 85 -1.67 15.46 6.44
C THR A 85 -0.48 14.95 5.63
N GLY A 86 -0.47 15.19 4.32
CA GLY A 86 0.75 15.11 3.53
C GLY A 86 1.64 16.30 3.87
N LYS A 87 2.97 16.10 3.94
CA LYS A 87 3.90 17.21 3.69
C LYS A 87 3.40 17.87 2.42
N ALA A 88 2.84 19.07 2.52
CA ALA A 88 2.66 19.91 1.35
C ALA A 88 4.02 19.88 0.69
N ARG A 89 4.14 19.22 -0.48
CA ARG A 89 5.34 19.42 -1.27
C ARG A 89 5.33 20.92 -1.46
N ALA A 90 6.29 21.61 -0.84
CA ALA A 90 6.47 23.02 -1.06
C ALA A 90 6.37 23.16 -2.57
N SER A 91 5.36 23.89 -3.02
CA SER A 91 5.15 24.16 -4.43
C SER A 91 6.31 25.06 -4.83
N VAL A 92 7.49 24.47 -5.01
CA VAL A 92 8.67 25.13 -5.58
C VAL A 92 8.35 25.27 -7.06
N ARG A 93 7.49 26.24 -7.36
CA ARG A 93 7.33 26.70 -8.73
C ARG A 93 8.68 27.28 -9.15
N PRO A 94 9.19 26.94 -10.33
CA PRO A 94 10.40 27.57 -10.84
C PRO A 94 10.20 29.09 -10.89
N ILE A 95 11.25 29.85 -10.60
CA ILE A 95 11.23 31.30 -10.67
C ILE A 95 10.96 31.72 -12.12
N ALA A 96 10.21 32.79 -12.35
CA ALA A 96 10.04 33.36 -13.67
C ALA A 96 11.40 33.62 -14.34
N GLY A 97 11.54 33.24 -15.60
CA GLY A 97 12.81 33.24 -16.33
C GLY A 97 13.58 31.92 -16.28
N THR A 98 13.17 30.95 -15.45
CA THR A 98 13.76 29.61 -15.47
C THR A 98 13.47 28.92 -16.81
N ARG A 99 14.51 28.44 -17.50
CA ARG A 99 14.37 27.61 -18.71
C ARG A 99 14.29 26.13 -18.33
N LEU A 100 13.18 25.50 -18.68
CA LEU A 100 12.97 24.06 -18.55
C LEU A 100 13.28 23.40 -19.88
N ILE A 101 14.28 22.53 -19.89
CA ILE A 101 14.75 21.83 -21.08
C ILE A 101 14.48 20.34 -20.89
N ARG A 102 13.84 19.70 -21.86
CA ARG A 102 13.67 18.24 -21.90
C ARG A 102 13.93 17.72 -23.30
N GLU A 103 14.53 16.55 -23.40
CA GLU A 103 14.57 15.78 -24.64
C GLU A 103 13.39 14.81 -24.68
N PHE A 104 12.70 14.72 -25.82
CA PHE A 104 11.65 13.74 -26.06
C PHE A 104 11.67 13.28 -27.52
N ASN A 105 11.76 11.96 -27.74
CA ASN A 105 11.92 11.36 -29.06
C ASN A 105 13.08 11.97 -29.88
N GLY A 106 14.21 12.27 -29.23
CA GLY A 106 15.38 12.89 -29.87
C GLY A 106 15.20 14.38 -30.22
N VAL A 107 14.11 15.02 -29.78
CA VAL A 107 13.85 16.45 -29.97
C VAL A 107 13.99 17.18 -28.65
N GLU A 108 14.80 18.24 -28.63
CA GLU A 108 14.91 19.12 -27.47
C GLU A 108 13.73 20.10 -27.43
N HIS A 109 13.03 20.15 -26.30
CA HIS A 109 11.98 21.09 -25.99
C HIS A 109 12.46 22.04 -24.89
N CYS A 110 12.46 23.34 -25.17
CA CYS A 110 12.80 24.38 -24.21
C CYS A 110 11.60 25.29 -23.96
N VAL A 111 11.20 25.43 -22.69
CA VAL A 111 10.11 26.31 -22.24
C VAL A 111 10.65 27.28 -21.20
N THR A 112 10.29 28.56 -21.27
CA THR A 112 10.65 29.56 -20.26
C THR A 112 9.45 29.81 -19.36
N VAL A 113 9.65 29.66 -18.05
CA VAL A 113 8.61 29.92 -17.06
C VAL A 113 8.34 31.42 -17.01
N ARG A 114 7.08 31.82 -17.21
CA ARG A 114 6.63 33.20 -17.06
C ARG A 114 6.05 33.41 -15.66
N GLY A 115 6.05 34.65 -15.18
CA GLY A 115 5.26 35.02 -14.00
C GLY A 115 3.76 34.87 -14.29
N ASP A 116 2.95 34.87 -13.23
CA ASP A 116 1.50 34.97 -13.38
C ASP A 116 1.16 36.33 -14.05
N ASP A 117 0.27 36.30 -15.05
CA ASP A 117 -0.31 37.46 -15.76
C ASP A 117 -1.74 37.67 -15.24
#